data_AF-A0A1V5RMN1-F1
#
_entry.id   AF-A0A1V5RMN1-F1
#
_cell.length_a   1.000
_cell.length_b   1.000
_cell.length_c   1.000
_cell.angle_alpha   90.00
_cell.angle_beta   90.00
_cell.angle_gamma   90.00
#
_symmetry.space_group_name_H-M   'P 1'
#
loop_
_entity.id
_entity.type
_entity.pdbx_description
1 polymer ?
#
loop_
_entity_poly.entity_id
_entity_poly.type
_entity_poly.pdbx_seq_one_letter_code
_entity_poly.pdbx_strand_id
1 'polypeptide(L)' 'MVSIPLDSLIDYEDNIYRITCVAIKEANILSNPGLGGKEIEENNGKIVTEVLSRALAGEILFEEPDDL' A
#
# COMPACT_ATOMS: atom_id res chain seq x y z
N MET A 1 3.27 -1.58 -16.67
CA MET A 1 4.35 -1.15 -15.76
C MET A 1 3.67 -0.69 -14.49
N VAL A 2 3.83 -1.40 -13.37
CA VAL A 2 3.27 -0.96 -12.08
C VAL A 2 4.15 0.20 -11.60
N SER A 3 3.61 1.41 -11.63
CA SER A 3 4.25 2.64 -11.13
C SER A 3 3.37 3.26 -10.06
N ILE A 4 3.96 4.07 -9.20
CA ILE A 4 3.24 4.80 -8.16
C ILE A 4 2.11 5.61 -8.83
N PRO A 5 0.86 5.48 -8.37
CA PRO A 5 -0.29 6.21 -8.92
C PRO A 5 -0.28 7.67 -8.42
N LEU A 6 0.67 8.46 -8.93
CA LEU A 6 0.91 9.84 -8.49
C LEU A 6 -0.33 10.72 -8.61
N ASP A 7 -1.09 10.60 -9.71
CA ASP A 7 -2.30 11.40 -9.91
C ASP A 7 -3.34 11.09 -8.82
N SER A 8 -3.59 9.80 -8.54
CA SER A 8 -4.49 9.37 -7.47
C SER A 8 -4.01 9.78 -6.07
N LEU A 9 -2.70 9.90 -5.85
CA LEU A 9 -2.14 10.41 -4.60
C LEU A 9 -2.33 11.91 -4.45
N ILE A 10 -2.19 12.66 -5.55
CA ILE A 10 -2.38 14.11 -5.59
C ILE A 10 -3.86 14.45 -5.36
N ASP A 11 -4.76 13.66 -5.94
CA ASP A 11 -6.21 13.83 -5.85
C ASP A 11 -6.81 13.23 -4.56
N TYR A 12 -6.00 12.66 -3.67
CA TYR A 12 -6.48 12.06 -2.42
C TYR A 12 -6.79 13.14 -1.38
N GLU A 13 -8.09 13.33 -1.11
CA GLU A 13 -8.62 14.39 -0.24
C GLU A 13 -8.46 14.13 1.28
N ASP A 14 -8.17 12.89 1.68
CA ASP A 14 -7.93 12.52 3.07
C ASP A 14 -6.41 12.55 3.39
N ASN A 15 -6.00 12.10 4.58
CA ASN A 15 -4.62 12.15 5.03
C ASN A 15 -3.68 11.27 4.17
N ILE A 16 -3.04 11.89 3.18
CA ILE A 16 -2.10 11.25 2.26
C ILE A 16 -0.89 10.63 2.97
N TYR A 17 -0.45 11.21 4.08
CA TYR A 17 0.64 10.66 4.89
C TYR A 17 0.19 9.37 5.58
N ARG A 18 -1.05 9.31 6.06
CA ARG A 18 -1.62 8.10 6.67
C ARG A 18 -1.61 6.96 5.69
N ILE A 19 -2.25 7.10 4.53
CA ILE A 19 -2.37 6.03 3.54
C ILE A 19 -0.98 5.55 3.06
N THR A 20 -0.03 6.47 2.93
CA THR A 20 1.37 6.15 2.58
C THR A 20 2.04 5.32 3.69
N CYS A 21 1.91 5.73 4.95
CA CYS A 21 2.46 5.00 6.09
C CYS A 21 1.87 3.58 6.21
N VAL A 22 0.55 3.43 6.02
CA VAL A 22 -0.05 2.10 6.12
C VAL A 22 0.32 1.22 4.93
N ALA A 23 0.42 1.78 3.72
CA ALA A 23 0.92 1.04 2.57
C ALA A 23 2.35 0.53 2.78
N ILE A 24 3.23 1.31 3.42
CA ILE A 24 4.59 0.87 3.78
C ILE A 24 4.56 -0.24 4.83
N LYS A 25 3.72 -0.10 5.87
CA LYS A 25 3.57 -1.12 6.93
C LYS A 25 3.12 -2.46 6.34
N GLU A 26 2.13 -2.43 5.47
CA GLU A 26 1.56 -3.64 4.88
C GLU A 26 2.49 -4.26 3.83
N ALA A 27 3.17 -3.42 3.04
CA ALA A 27 4.25 -3.87 2.17
C ALA A 27 5.37 -4.60 2.94
N ASN A 28 5.71 -4.15 4.15
CA ASN A 28 6.68 -4.83 5.00
C ASN A 28 6.17 -6.20 5.49
N ILE A 29 4.89 -6.30 5.86
CA ILE A 29 4.27 -7.58 6.25
C ILE A 29 4.29 -8.56 5.08
N LEU A 30 3.87 -8.12 3.90
CA LEU A 30 3.84 -8.95 2.68
C LEU A 30 5.25 -9.33 2.21
N SER A 31 6.24 -8.48 2.46
CA SER A 31 7.65 -8.76 2.15
C SER A 31 8.24 -9.92 2.97
N ASN A 32 7.59 -10.34 4.05
CA ASN A 32 8.09 -11.45 4.86
C ASN A 32 7.96 -12.80 4.12
N PRO A 33 9.00 -13.65 4.16
CA PRO A 33 8.96 -14.98 3.56
C PRO A 33 7.77 -15.79 4.05
N GLY A 34 6.96 -16.30 3.11
CA GLY A 34 5.76 -17.09 3.41
C GLY A 34 4.46 -16.31 3.52
N LEU A 35 4.47 -14.96 3.46
CA LEU A 35 3.27 -14.13 3.49
C LEU A 35 2.89 -13.56 2.11
N GLY A 36 3.82 -12.92 1.39
CA GLY A 36 3.53 -12.30 0.08
C GLY A 36 4.20 -12.95 -1.13
N GLY A 37 4.83 -14.12 -0.99
CA GLY A 37 5.78 -14.69 -1.96
C GLY A 37 5.39 -14.57 -3.45
N LYS A 38 4.15 -14.92 -3.80
CA LYS A 38 3.66 -14.84 -5.19
C LYS A 38 3.38 -13.40 -5.64
N GLU A 39 2.84 -12.58 -4.74
CA GLU A 39 2.47 -11.18 -4.99
C GLU A 39 3.72 -10.29 -5.18
N ILE A 40 4.83 -10.61 -4.50
CA ILE A 40 6.12 -9.92 -4.68
C ILE A 40 6.71 -10.23 -6.07
N GLU A 41 6.71 -11.49 -6.48
CA GLU A 41 7.24 -11.94 -7.78
C GLU A 41 6.43 -11.35 -8.94
N GLU A 42 5.08 -11.41 -8.84
CA GLU A 42 4.17 -10.87 -9.84
C GLU A 42 4.30 -9.35 -10.01
N ASN A 43 4.71 -8.64 -8.94
CA ASN A 43 4.91 -7.19 -8.94
C ASN A 43 6.37 -6.76 -9.16
N ASN A 44 7.25 -7.65 -9.62
CA ASN A 44 8.68 -7.38 -9.84
C ASN A 44 9.36 -6.75 -8.60
N GLY A 45 8.97 -7.18 -7.40
CA GLY A 45 9.49 -6.63 -6.14
C GLY A 45 8.96 -5.25 -5.75
N LYS A 46 8.07 -4.63 -6.53
CA LYS A 46 7.50 -3.29 -6.24
C LYS A 46 6.27 -3.35 -5.35
N ILE A 47 6.37 -4.07 -4.24
CA ILE A 47 5.24 -4.37 -3.35
C ILE A 47 4.62 -3.11 -2.72
N VAL A 48 5.41 -2.07 -2.44
CA VAL A 48 4.88 -0.77 -1.94
C VAL A 48 3.92 -0.13 -2.94
N THR A 49 4.23 -0.21 -4.24
CA THR A 49 3.39 0.36 -5.28
C THR A 49 2.07 -0.41 -5.42
N GLU A 50 2.13 -1.73 -5.30
CA GLU A 50 0.94 -2.58 -5.33
C GLU A 50 0.01 -2.26 -4.17
N VAL A 51 0.54 -2.32 -2.94
CA VAL A 51 -0.24 -2.07 -1.73
C VAL A 51 -0.82 -0.65 -1.74
N LEU A 52 -0.06 0.35 -2.18
CA LEU A 52 -0.56 1.73 -2.27
C LEU A 52 -1.69 1.88 -3.30
N SER A 53 -1.63 1.13 -4.41
CA SER A 53 -2.70 1.13 -5.41
C SER A 53 -3.97 0.49 -4.85
N ARG A 54 -3.85 -0.64 -4.16
CA ARG A 54 -4.96 -1.33 -3.49
C ARG A 54 -5.57 -0.48 -2.36
N ALA A 55 -4.73 0.23 -1.63
CA ALA A 55 -5.12 1.20 -0.60
C ALA A 55 -5.99 2.33 -1.17
N LEU A 56 -5.53 2.97 -2.26
CA LEU A 56 -6.26 4.05 -2.93
C LEU A 56 -7.55 3.57 -3.59
N ALA A 57 -7.60 2.31 -4.01
CA ALA A 57 -8.80 1.66 -4.51
C ALA A 57 -9.80 1.26 -3.40
N GLY A 58 -9.43 1.45 -2.12
CA GLY A 58 -10.26 1.06 -0.96
C GLY A 58 -10.29 -0.45 -0.71
N GLU A 59 -9.40 -1.22 -1.32
CA GLU A 59 -9.30 -2.68 -1.17
C GLU A 59 -8.58 -3.09 0.11
N ILE A 60 -7.82 -2.16 0.69
CA ILE A 60 -7.17 -2.33 1.99
C ILE A 60 -7.81 -1.33 2.95
N LEU A 61 -8.54 -1.87 3.93
CA LEU A 61 -9.10 -1.10 5.03
C LEU A 61 -8.02 -0.92 6.09
N PHE A 62 -7.75 0.34 6.42
CA PHE A 62 -6.88 0.68 7.53
C PHE A 62 -7.76 1.08 8.70
N GLU A 63 -7.65 0.34 9.80
CA GLU A 63 -8.23 0.80 11.06
C GLU A 63 -7.54 2.10 11.48
N GLU A 64 -8.33 3.06 11.95
CA GLU A 64 -7.75 4.22 12.61
C GLU A 64 -6.96 3.71 13.83
N PRO A 65 -5.72 4.17 14.04
CA PRO A 65 -5.16 3.99 15.37
C PRO A 65 -6.14 4.69 16.32
N ASP A 66 -6.72 3.94 17.26
CA ASP A 66 -7.48 4.53 18.36
C ASP A 66 -6.66 5.72 18.86
N ASP A 67 -7.25 6.92 18.89
CA ASP A 67 -6.60 8.15 19.33
C ASP A 67 -5.93 7.89 20.70
N LEU A 68 -4.60 7.69 20.68
CA LEU A 68 -3.74 7.48 21.85
C LEU A 68 -3.19 8.82 22.35
#